data_AF-A0A7C2JHU3-F1
#
_entry.id   AF-A0A7C2JHU3-F1
#
_cell.length_a   1.000
_cell.length_b   1.000
_cell.length_c   1.000
_cell.angle_alpha   90.00
_cell.angle_beta   90.00
_cell.angle_gamma   90.00
#
_symmetry.space_group_name_H-M   'P 1'
#
loop_
_entity.id
_entity.type
_entity.pdbx_description
1 polymer ?
#
loop_
_entity_poly.entity_id
_entity_poly.type
_entity_poly.pdbx_seq_one_letter_code
_entity_poly.pdbx_strand_id
1 'polypeptide(L)'
;KMYMQEQINLKKSGPLIIKKKLMEKGAHSSAIDPILTEGYPEELQIENAAKLFQNKIRSIREEDEKKVKEKMYRFLQQKGFTWPIIEKVFSGHFD
;
A
#
# COMPACT_ATOMS: atom_id res chain seq x y z
N LYS A 1 -3.09 -7.99 -17.43
CA LYS A 1 -3.00 -6.53 -17.15
C LYS A 1 -4.23 -5.98 -16.41
N MET A 2 -5.47 -6.30 -16.81
CA MET A 2 -6.71 -5.77 -16.20
C MET A 2 -6.82 -5.97 -14.67
N TYR A 3 -6.48 -7.16 -14.16
CA TYR A 3 -6.54 -7.45 -12.72
C TYR A 3 -5.65 -6.54 -11.87
N MET A 4 -4.42 -6.28 -12.32
CA MET A 4 -3.46 -5.44 -11.59
C MET A 4 -3.94 -3.99 -11.53
N GLN A 5 -4.42 -3.47 -12.66
CA GLN A 5 -4.99 -2.11 -12.74
C GLN A 5 -6.21 -1.96 -11.81
N GLU A 6 -7.06 -2.98 -11.71
CA GLU A 6 -8.16 -3.00 -10.73
C GLU A 6 -7.64 -2.94 -9.28
N GLN A 7 -6.62 -3.74 -8.94
CA GLN A 7 -6.04 -3.72 -7.59
C GLN A 7 -5.39 -2.38 -7.25
N ILE A 8 -4.70 -1.74 -8.20
CA ILE A 8 -4.00 -0.47 -8.02
C ILE A 8 -5.02 0.67 -7.94
N ASN A 9 -5.84 0.86 -8.97
CA ASN A 9 -6.64 2.08 -9.10
C ASN A 9 -7.90 2.05 -8.23
N LEU A 10 -8.60 0.91 -8.20
CA LEU A 10 -9.86 0.79 -7.47
C LEU A 10 -9.59 0.44 -6.01
N LYS A 11 -8.84 -0.63 -5.77
CA LYS A 11 -8.63 -1.16 -4.40
C LYS A 11 -7.45 -0.54 -3.67
N LYS A 12 -6.56 0.18 -4.37
CA LYS A 12 -5.35 0.80 -3.81
C LYS A 12 -4.52 -0.19 -3.00
N SER A 13 -4.48 -1.44 -3.46
CA SER A 13 -3.69 -2.48 -2.80
C SER A 13 -2.20 -2.19 -3.03
N GLY A 14 -1.37 -2.47 -2.04
CA GLY A 14 0.08 -2.43 -2.16
C GLY A 14 0.62 -3.65 -2.91
N PRO A 15 1.89 -3.58 -3.36
CA PRO A 15 2.50 -4.58 -4.24
C PRO A 15 2.51 -5.98 -3.65
N LEU A 16 2.65 -6.13 -2.32
CA LEU A 16 2.71 -7.44 -1.67
C LEU A 16 1.39 -8.20 -1.80
N ILE A 17 0.26 -7.50 -1.66
CA ILE A 17 -1.06 -8.11 -1.82
C ILE A 17 -1.32 -8.47 -3.28
N ILE A 18 -0.92 -7.59 -4.21
CA ILE A 18 -1.08 -7.83 -5.65
C ILE A 18 -0.28 -9.09 -6.04
N LYS A 19 0.99 -9.16 -5.63
CA LYS A 19 1.86 -10.33 -5.84
C LYS A 19 1.25 -11.59 -5.25
N LYS A 20 0.85 -11.56 -3.97
CA LYS A 20 0.23 -12.70 -3.29
C LYS A 20 -0.98 -13.23 -4.05
N LYS A 21 -1.91 -12.35 -4.45
CA LYS A 21 -3.13 -12.76 -5.17
C LYS A 21 -2.86 -13.28 -6.57
N LEU A 22 -1.83 -12.77 -7.25
CA LEU A 22 -1.39 -13.31 -8.54
C LEU A 22 -0.77 -14.70 -8.39
N MET A 23 0.02 -14.92 -7.33
CA MET A 23 0.58 -16.23 -7.01
C MET A 23 -0.51 -17.24 -6.64
N GLU A 24 -1.52 -16.84 -5.86
CA GLU A 24 -2.70 -17.67 -5.55
C GLU A 24 -3.51 -18.05 -6.81
N LYS A 25 -3.40 -17.26 -7.88
CA LYS A 25 -3.99 -17.53 -9.21
C LYS A 25 -3.09 -18.40 -10.10
N GLY A 26 -1.96 -18.88 -9.59
CA GLY A 26 -1.03 -19.77 -10.30
C GLY A 26 0.10 -19.08 -11.07
N ALA A 27 0.27 -17.76 -10.93
CA ALA A 27 1.40 -17.07 -11.57
C ALA A 27 2.69 -17.19 -10.73
N HIS A 28 3.83 -17.44 -11.39
CA HIS A 28 5.12 -17.50 -10.73
C HIS A 28 5.68 -16.10 -10.43
N SER A 29 6.40 -15.96 -9.31
CA SER A 29 7.01 -14.69 -8.89
C SER A 29 7.92 -14.08 -9.97
N SER A 30 8.70 -14.93 -10.67
CA SER A 30 9.59 -14.51 -11.76
C SER A 30 8.88 -13.81 -12.92
N ALA A 31 7.61 -14.16 -13.17
CA ALA A 31 6.79 -13.49 -14.17
C ALA A 31 6.07 -12.24 -13.62
N ILE A 32 5.79 -12.22 -12.31
CA ILE A 32 5.06 -11.13 -11.65
C ILE A 32 5.97 -9.93 -11.39
N ASP A 33 7.15 -10.16 -10.83
CA ASP A 33 8.05 -9.12 -10.31
C ASP A 33 8.42 -8.04 -11.34
N PRO A 34 8.80 -8.36 -12.60
CA PRO A 34 9.08 -7.31 -13.58
C PRO A 34 7.82 -6.48 -13.92
N ILE A 35 6.66 -7.13 -14.06
CA ILE A 35 5.39 -6.47 -14.37
C ILE A 35 4.96 -5.53 -13.24
N LEU A 36 5.14 -5.95 -11.98
CA LEU A 36 4.83 -5.15 -10.80
C LEU A 36 5.78 -3.95 -10.67
N THR A 37 7.07 -4.15 -10.97
CA THR A 37 8.09 -3.10 -10.93
C THR A 37 7.80 -2.01 -11.97
N GLU A 38 7.49 -2.39 -13.21
CA GLU A 38 7.17 -1.44 -14.28
C GLU A 38 5.77 -0.81 -14.12
N GLY A 39 4.78 -1.60 -13.69
CA GLY A 39 3.38 -1.20 -13.69
C GLY A 39 2.90 -0.55 -12.40
N TYR A 40 3.69 -0.57 -11.33
CA TYR A 40 3.37 0.07 -10.07
C TYR A 40 4.61 0.75 -9.46
N PRO A 41 5.09 1.84 -10.10
CA PRO A 41 6.26 2.56 -9.63
C PRO A 41 6.05 3.13 -8.23
N GLU A 42 7.16 3.41 -7.55
CA GLU A 42 7.16 3.83 -6.15
C GLU A 42 6.26 5.06 -5.90
N GLU A 43 6.33 6.06 -6.77
CA GLU A 43 5.54 7.30 -6.68
C GLU A 43 4.03 7.01 -6.63
N LEU A 44 3.56 6.09 -7.49
CA LEU A 44 2.16 5.68 -7.53
C LEU A 44 1.77 4.86 -6.28
N GLN A 45 2.72 4.08 -5.73
CA GLN A 45 2.50 3.37 -4.46
C GLN A 45 2.32 4.36 -3.31
N ILE A 46 3.15 5.39 -3.24
CA ILE A 46 3.07 6.48 -2.25
C ILE A 46 1.73 7.21 -2.40
N GLU A 47 1.33 7.57 -3.62
CA GLU A 47 0.06 8.25 -3.86
C GLU A 47 -1.14 7.43 -3.38
N ASN A 48 -1.18 6.14 -3.71
CA ASN A 48 -2.26 5.25 -3.28
C ASN A 48 -2.27 5.02 -1.76
N ALA A 49 -1.10 4.82 -1.16
CA ALA A 49 -0.96 4.68 0.28
C ALA A 49 -1.38 5.96 1.02
N ALA A 50 -1.01 7.14 0.52
CA ALA A 50 -1.40 8.43 1.06
C ALA A 50 -2.93 8.65 0.97
N LYS A 51 -3.58 8.29 -0.15
CA LYS A 51 -5.05 8.35 -0.25
C LYS A 51 -5.74 7.46 0.78
N LEU A 52 -5.24 6.25 0.99
CA LEU A 52 -5.77 5.35 2.02
C LEU A 52 -5.51 5.88 3.43
N PHE A 53 -4.33 6.45 3.65
CA PHE A 53 -3.95 7.08 4.90
C PHE A 53 -4.92 8.21 5.27
N GLN A 54 -5.11 9.16 4.35
CA GLN A 54 -5.97 10.33 4.51
C GLN A 54 -7.43 9.97 4.82
N ASN A 55 -7.94 8.92 4.18
CA ASN A 55 -9.29 8.45 4.45
C ASN A 55 -9.40 7.78 5.83
N LYS A 56 -8.39 7.02 6.23
CA LYS A 56 -8.43 6.24 7.48
C LYS A 56 -8.17 7.12 8.70
N ILE A 57 -7.23 8.06 8.64
CA ILE A 57 -6.83 8.88 9.78
C ILE A 57 -8.00 9.74 10.30
N ARG A 58 -8.88 10.21 9.41
CA ARG A 58 -10.12 10.93 9.76
C ARG A 58 -11.08 10.13 10.65
N SER A 59 -10.98 8.80 10.65
CA SER A 59 -11.81 7.92 11.48
C SER A 59 -11.17 7.57 12.83
N ILE A 60 -9.90 7.94 13.04
CA ILE A 60 -9.16 7.62 14.26
C ILE A 60 -9.44 8.71 15.29
N ARG A 61 -9.88 8.31 16.49
CA ARG A 61 -10.13 9.19 17.63
C ARG A 61 -9.02 9.18 18.69
N GLU A 62 -7.94 8.48 18.39
CA GLU A 62 -6.78 8.42 19.27
C GLU A 62 -6.03 9.75 19.21
N GLU A 63 -5.69 10.30 20.37
CA GLU A 63 -4.97 11.58 20.49
C GLU A 63 -3.46 11.39 20.60
N ASP A 64 -3.01 10.24 21.12
CA ASP A 64 -1.60 9.88 21.19
C ASP A 64 -1.07 9.59 19.78
N GLU A 65 -0.24 10.51 19.27
CA GLU A 65 0.33 10.43 17.92
C GLU A 65 1.09 9.13 17.68
N LYS A 66 1.83 8.62 18.67
CA LYS A 66 2.56 7.36 18.54
C LYS A 66 1.58 6.21 18.31
N LYS A 67 0.48 6.17 19.06
CA LYS A 67 -0.58 5.16 18.86
C LYS A 67 -1.31 5.35 17.53
N VAL A 68 -1.50 6.58 17.06
CA VAL A 68 -2.04 6.86 15.72
C VAL A 68 -1.10 6.30 14.64
N LYS A 69 0.20 6.60 14.73
CA LYS A 69 1.23 6.12 13.80
C LYS A 69 1.28 4.59 13.76
N GLU A 70 1.24 3.92 14.91
CA GLU A 70 1.19 2.45 14.99
C GLU A 70 -0.11 1.86 14.39
N LYS A 71 -1.26 2.50 14.60
CA LYS A 71 -2.54 2.08 13.99
C LYS A 71 -2.49 2.25 12.47
N MET A 72 -1.96 3.37 11.99
CA MET A 72 -1.79 3.65 10.57
C MET A 72 -0.78 2.71 9.91
N TYR A 73 0.30 2.36 10.61
CA TYR A 73 1.32 1.46 10.11
C TYR A 73 0.73 0.08 9.84
N ARG A 74 0.04 -0.47 10.85
CA ARG A 74 -0.67 -1.75 10.74
C ARG A 74 -1.70 -1.73 9.62
N PHE A 75 -2.46 -0.64 9.49
CA PHE A 75 -3.44 -0.51 8.41
C PHE A 75 -2.80 -0.56 7.02
N LEU A 76 -1.75 0.22 6.76
CA LEU A 76 -1.09 0.24 5.45
C LEU A 76 -0.32 -1.07 5.16
N GLN A 77 0.26 -1.69 6.19
CA GLN A 77 0.87 -3.01 6.07
C GLN A 77 -0.17 -4.08 5.70
N GLN A 78 -1.36 -4.05 6.31
CA GLN A 78 -2.49 -4.91 5.94
C GLN A 78 -3.05 -4.60 4.54
N LYS A 79 -2.75 -3.43 3.98
CA LYS A 79 -3.03 -3.09 2.58
C LYS A 79 -1.91 -3.54 1.63
N GLY A 80 -0.82 -4.10 2.15
CA GLY A 80 0.24 -4.72 1.35
C GLY A 80 1.37 -3.77 0.94
N PHE A 81 1.47 -2.60 1.58
CA PHE A 81 2.59 -1.68 1.37
C PHE A 81 3.80 -2.12 2.20
N THR A 82 4.99 -1.89 1.64
CA THR A 82 6.26 -2.17 2.30
C THR A 82 6.60 -1.06 3.29
N TRP A 83 7.48 -1.36 4.25
CA TRP A 83 7.95 -0.36 5.22
C TRP A 83 8.50 0.92 4.56
N PRO A 84 9.36 0.87 3.51
CA PRO A 84 9.86 2.08 2.87
C PRO A 84 8.77 3.00 2.29
N ILE A 85 7.69 2.44 1.73
CA ILE A 85 6.57 3.23 1.21
C ILE A 85 5.80 3.87 2.37
N ILE A 86 5.57 3.11 3.44
CA ILE A 86 4.83 3.59 4.61
C ILE A 86 5.58 4.73 5.30
N GLU A 87 6.89 4.61 5.47
CA GLU A 87 7.72 5.69 6.02
C GLU A 87 7.65 6.96 5.17
N LYS A 88 7.75 6.85 3.84
CA LYS A 88 7.60 8.00 2.94
C LYS A 88 6.25 8.70 3.08
N VAL A 89 5.17 7.95 3.32
CA VAL A 89 3.87 8.53 3.63
C VAL A 89 3.90 9.21 4.99
N PHE A 90 4.50 8.60 6.01
CA PHE A 90 4.53 9.14 7.37
C PHE A 90 5.38 10.41 7.50
N SER A 91 6.53 10.50 6.85
CA SER A 91 7.38 11.69 6.89
C SER A 91 6.69 12.96 6.36
N GLY A 92 5.58 12.83 5.61
CA GLY A 92 4.76 13.96 5.17
C GLY A 92 3.58 14.31 6.09
N HIS A 93 3.39 13.59 7.21
CA HIS A 93 2.18 13.70 8.05
C HIS A 93 2.41 13.63 9.56
N PHE A 94 3.55 13.09 10.01
CA PHE A 94 3.94 13.01 11.42
C PHE A 94 5.34 13.64 11.56
N ASP A 95 5.56 14.32 12.68
CA ASP A 95 6.84 14.97 13.02
C ASP A 95 7.79 14.03 13.79
#